data_AF-A0A3S1S6B9-F1
#
_entry.id   AF-A0A3S1S6B9-F1
#
_cell.length_a   1.000
_cell.length_b   1.000
_cell.length_c   1.000
_cell.angle_alpha   90.00
_cell.angle_beta   90.00
_cell.angle_gamma   90.00
#
_symmetry.space_group_name_H-M   'P 1'
#
loop_
_entity.id
_entity.type
_entity.pdbx_description
1 polymer ?
#
loop_
_entity_poly.entity_id
_entity_poly.type
_entity_poly.pdbx_seq_one_letter_code
_entity_poly.pdbx_strand_id
1 'polypeptide(L)' 'MSVSAPPAAISELRDRIARLEGGNARARTVLPFGVAAIDRVLPGGGLAFGGLHEVAGGGNGSVDGAAAALFAAGIAAR' A
#
# COMPACT_ATOMS: atom_id res chain seq x y z
N MET A 1 -6.90 24.93 -8.46
CA MET A 1 -7.67 24.45 -7.29
C MET A 1 -8.27 23.10 -7.64
N SER A 2 -7.84 22.01 -6.99
CA SER A 2 -8.43 20.68 -7.25
C SER A 2 -9.75 20.59 -6.47
N VAL A 3 -10.86 20.39 -7.18
CA VAL A 3 -12.15 20.15 -6.53
C VAL A 3 -12.12 18.75 -5.92
N SER A 4 -12.43 18.64 -4.63
CA SER A 4 -12.57 17.34 -3.97
C SER A 4 -13.77 16.61 -4.57
N ALA A 5 -13.56 15.38 -5.02
CA ALA A 5 -14.65 14.55 -5.51
C ALA A 5 -15.62 14.19 -4.35
N PRO A 6 -16.94 14.10 -4.62
CA PRO A 6 -17.91 13.68 -3.62
C PRO A 6 -17.55 12.29 -3.05
N PRO A 7 -17.70 12.06 -1.73
CA PRO A 7 -17.33 10.77 -1.11
C PRO A 7 -17.97 9.54 -1.78
N ALA A 8 -19.21 9.68 -2.27
CA ALA A 8 -19.91 8.62 -2.98
C ALA A 8 -19.21 8.23 -4.30
N ALA A 9 -18.73 9.21 -5.06
CA ALA A 9 -18.01 8.97 -6.32
C ALA A 9 -16.67 8.25 -6.07
N ILE A 10 -15.98 8.58 -4.97
CA ILE A 10 -14.76 7.89 -4.56
C ILE A 10 -15.05 6.45 -4.14
N SER A 11 -16.14 6.22 -3.41
CA SER A 11 -16.54 4.86 -3.02
C SER A 11 -16.88 3.99 -4.23
N GLU A 12 -17.67 4.52 -5.16
CA GLU A 12 -18.03 3.81 -6.40
C GLU A 12 -16.80 3.47 -7.23
N LEU A 13 -15.85 4.41 -7.34
CA LEU A 13 -14.59 4.20 -8.05
C LEU A 13 -13.77 3.08 -7.39
N ARG A 14 -13.66 3.08 -6.05
CA ARG A 14 -12.97 2.02 -5.30
C ARG A 14 -13.60 0.66 -5.54
N ASP A 15 -14.93 0.57 -5.50
CA ASP A 15 -15.65 -0.69 -5.76
C ASP A 15 -15.42 -1.19 -7.19
N ARG A 16 -15.36 -0.27 -8.16
CA ARG A 16 -15.08 -0.61 -9.56
C ARG A 16 -13.65 -1.09 -9.76
N ILE A 17 -12.66 -0.44 -9.14
CA ILE A 17 -11.27 -0.88 -9.17
C ILE A 17 -11.14 -2.27 -8.54
N ALA A 18 -11.74 -2.49 -7.36
CA ALA A 18 -11.70 -3.78 -6.68
C ALA A 18 -12.25 -4.92 -7.55
N ARG A 19 -13.30 -4.67 -8.34
CA ARG A 19 -13.82 -5.66 -9.30
C ARG A 19 -12.83 -5.96 -10.43
N LEU A 20 -12.14 -4.94 -10.95
CA LEU A 20 -11.14 -5.10 -12.02
C LEU A 20 -9.89 -5.85 -11.53
N GLU A 21 -9.51 -5.67 -10.28
CA GLU A 21 -8.36 -6.34 -9.64
C GLU A 21 -8.63 -7.83 -9.30
N GLY A 22 -9.78 -8.38 -9.73
CA GLY A 22 -10.16 -9.77 -9.46
C GLY A 22 -11.03 -9.98 -8.22
N GLY A 23 -11.54 -8.89 -7.64
CA GLY A 23 -12.39 -8.89 -6.46
C GLY A 23 -11.65 -9.11 -5.15
N ASN A 24 -12.25 -8.70 -4.04
CA ASN A 24 -11.84 -9.01 -2.65
C ASN A 24 -11.93 -10.52 -2.31
N ALA A 25 -12.03 -11.40 -3.32
CA ALA A 25 -12.47 -12.78 -3.21
C ALA A 25 -11.37 -13.77 -2.81
N ARG A 26 -10.08 -13.39 -2.91
CA ARG A 26 -9.01 -14.13 -2.23
C ARG A 26 -8.57 -13.32 -1.03
N ALA A 27 -8.77 -13.89 0.16
CA ALA A 27 -8.02 -13.49 1.34
C ALA A 27 -6.54 -13.54 0.97
N ARG A 28 -5.95 -12.37 0.69
CA ARG A 28 -4.53 -12.29 0.38
C ARG A 28 -3.81 -12.48 1.69
N THR A 29 -2.99 -13.51 1.77
CA THR A 29 -2.00 -13.58 2.84
C THR A 29 -1.18 -12.28 2.80
N VAL A 30 -0.89 -11.71 3.96
CA VAL A 30 -0.10 -10.48 4.10
C VAL A 30 1.19 -10.76 4.86
N LEU A 31 2.24 -9.98 4.59
CA LEU A 31 3.45 -9.91 5.39
C LEU A 31 3.33 -8.71 6.36
N PRO A 32 3.14 -8.95 7.68
CA PRO A 32 3.09 -7.86 8.66
C PRO A 32 4.50 -7.33 8.97
N PHE A 33 4.59 -6.05 9.33
CA PHE A 33 5.83 -5.47 9.86
C PHE A 33 6.07 -5.82 11.33
N GLY A 34 5.01 -6.18 12.07
CA GLY A 34 5.10 -6.40 13.51
C GLY A 34 5.17 -5.09 14.29
N VAL A 35 4.84 -3.97 13.64
CA VAL A 35 4.84 -2.63 14.20
C VAL A 35 3.42 -2.09 14.05
N ALA A 36 2.67 -2.06 15.15
CA ALA A 36 1.25 -1.73 15.14
C ALA A 36 0.92 -0.38 14.48
N ALA A 37 1.82 0.60 14.59
CA ALA A 37 1.66 1.90 13.94
C ALA A 37 1.67 1.81 12.39
N ILE A 38 2.46 0.88 11.82
CA ILE A 38 2.56 0.63 10.38
C ILE A 38 1.44 -0.29 9.94
N ASP A 39 1.26 -1.43 10.61
CA ASP A 39 0.31 -2.45 10.16
C ASP A 39 -1.13 -1.92 10.14
N ARG A 40 -1.52 -1.06 11.08
CA ARG A 40 -2.88 -0.49 11.15
C ARG A 40 -3.23 0.41 9.96
N VAL A 41 -2.25 1.04 9.32
CA VAL A 41 -2.52 1.95 8.19
C VAL A 41 -2.46 1.25 6.83
N LEU A 42 -1.93 0.02 6.79
CA LEU A 42 -1.87 -0.77 5.56
C LEU A 42 -3.17 -1.56 5.34
N PRO A 43 -3.71 -1.57 4.11
CA PRO A 43 -4.85 -2.42 3.76
C PRO A 43 -4.59 -3.88 4.12
N GLY A 44 -5.49 -4.49 4.89
CA GLY A 44 -5.35 -5.89 5.31
C GLY A 44 -4.28 -6.16 6.38
N GLY A 45 -3.64 -5.12 6.94
CA GLY A 45 -2.70 -5.27 8.06
C GLY A 45 -1.27 -5.61 7.68
N GLY A 46 -0.85 -5.40 6.42
CA GLY A 46 0.51 -5.68 5.97
C GLY A 46 0.68 -5.61 4.44
N LEU A 47 1.83 -6.06 3.95
CA LEU A 47 2.10 -6.13 2.51
C LEU A 47 1.44 -7.38 1.92
N ALA A 48 0.45 -7.21 1.04
CA ALA A 48 -0.22 -8.34 0.40
C ALA A 48 0.73 -9.16 -0.49
N PHE A 49 0.75 -10.49 -0.33
CA PHE A 49 1.52 -11.39 -1.19
C PHE A 49 0.98 -11.39 -2.63
N GLY A 50 1.88 -11.55 -3.60
CA GLY A 50 1.58 -11.49 -5.03
C GLY A 50 1.22 -10.08 -5.53
N GLY A 51 1.55 -9.04 -4.76
CA GLY A 51 1.33 -7.63 -5.10
C GLY A 51 2.67 -6.93 -5.35
N LEU A 52 2.65 -5.91 -6.20
CA LEU A 52 3.80 -5.02 -6.38
C LEU A 52 3.70 -3.90 -5.33
N HIS A 53 4.74 -3.76 -4.49
CA HIS A 53 4.83 -2.72 -3.47
C HIS A 53 6.01 -1.80 -3.79
N GLU A 54 5.77 -0.49 -3.84
CA GLU A 54 6.81 0.51 -4.08
C GLU A 54 7.22 1.17 -2.75
N VAL A 55 8.53 1.32 -2.55
CA VAL A 55 9.11 2.04 -1.41
C VAL A 55 9.90 3.21 -1.96
N ALA A 56 9.53 4.42 -1.52
CA ALA A 56 10.19 5.66 -1.92
C ALA A 56 10.20 6.65 -0.75
N GLY A 57 11.13 7.60 -0.79
CA GLY A 57 11.09 8.76 0.10
C GLY A 57 9.94 9.71 -0.28
N GLY A 58 9.35 10.38 0.71
CA GLY A 58 8.28 11.36 0.49
C GLY A 58 8.80 12.78 0.22
N GLY A 59 8.05 13.58 -0.55
CA GLY A 59 8.33 15.01 -0.75
C GLY A 59 9.73 15.29 -1.31
N ASN A 60 10.47 16.21 -0.68
CA ASN A 60 11.86 16.52 -1.04
C ASN A 60 12.86 15.39 -0.73
N GLY A 61 12.43 14.32 -0.05
CA GLY A 61 13.24 13.13 0.25
C GLY A 61 13.19 12.04 -0.84
N SER A 62 12.63 12.33 -2.03
CA SER A 62 12.61 11.41 -3.17
C SER A 62 14.01 11.00 -3.66
N VAL A 63 15.04 11.76 -3.29
CA VAL A 63 16.46 11.46 -3.53
C VAL A 63 17.06 10.46 -2.54
N ASP A 64 16.39 10.14 -1.42
CA ASP A 64 16.88 9.19 -0.42
C ASP A 64 16.64 7.72 -0.82
N GLY A 65 17.03 7.37 -2.05
CA GLY A 65 16.90 6.02 -2.59
C GLY A 65 17.63 4.97 -1.76
N ALA A 66 18.70 5.36 -1.06
CA ALA A 66 19.43 4.48 -0.15
C ALA A 66 18.57 4.03 1.03
N ALA A 67 17.78 4.92 1.64
CA ALA A 67 16.91 4.58 2.76
C ALA A 67 15.77 3.65 2.32
N ALA A 68 15.14 3.96 1.18
CA ALA A 68 14.11 3.11 0.58
C ALA A 68 14.66 1.71 0.23
N ALA A 69 15.84 1.64 -0.35
CA ALA A 69 16.50 0.38 -0.69
C ALA A 69 16.85 -0.44 0.54
N LEU A 70 17.43 0.17 1.58
CA LEU A 70 17.75 -0.52 2.84
C LEU A 70 16.49 -1.01 3.56
N PHE A 71 15.40 -0.23 3.53
CA PHE A 71 14.12 -0.66 4.08
C PHE A 71 13.58 -1.89 3.33
N ALA A 72 13.56 -1.85 2.00
CA ALA A 72 13.15 -3.00 1.18
C ALA A 72 14.03 -4.22 1.42
N ALA A 73 15.35 -4.04 1.51
CA ALA A 73 16.30 -5.11 1.82
C ALA A 73 16.04 -5.73 3.20
N GLY A 74 15.74 -4.91 4.22
CA GLY A 74 15.38 -5.39 5.56
C GLY A 74 14.09 -6.22 5.58
N ILE A 75 13.11 -5.89 4.74
CA ILE A 75 11.91 -6.71 4.56
C ILE A 75 12.26 -8.05 3.91
N ALA A 76 13.08 -8.03 2.85
CA ALA A 76 13.47 -9.22 2.11
C ALA A 76 14.37 -10.19 2.91
N ALA A 77 15.04 -9.70 3.95
CA ALA A 77 15.92 -10.50 4.81
C ALA A 77 15.18 -11.27 5.92
N ARG A 78 13.85 -11.14 6.04
CA ARG A 78 13.01 -11.85 7.02
C ARG A 78 12.46 -13.14 6.44
#